data_AF-A0A9E8MVM1-F1
#
_entry.id   AF-A0A9E8MVM1-F1
#
_cell.length_a   1.000
_cell.length_b   1.000
_cell.length_c   1.000
_cell.angle_alpha   90.00
_cell.angle_beta   90.00
_cell.angle_gamma   90.00
#
_symmetry.space_group_name_H-M   'P 1'
#
loop_
_entity.id
_entity.type
_entity.pdbx_description
1 polymer ?
#
loop_
_entity_poly.entity_id
_entity_poly.type
_entity_poly.pdbx_seq_one_letter_code
_entity_poly.pdbx_strand_id
1 'polypeptide(L)'
;MKSIKYQLIILTVIASICCNYGAFSQVGIGTMSPDASSALDINSTTGGVLAPRMTTAQRIAIANPANGLLVFDITENAFYFYKATVWTKMDAVVRDNYKLIKSIADLSAELTAGGGSKYLLSTNTLYEINGTISLAYPIELNNAYVVGRDANEDKLVKTGGTMFTGTTGGTIKTLTLIASGGTVFGLIGSTTQNIIFRDSIVANSASVGSISGYGMVFFSVIQYSGNNNGITYTNITDLLLSNTAWALNNSGTYETFTGTFGLIKKQGGYFKIDGANIGIDVSSNPTVNIGIMDETTFSGTSTQYVKKYTTGSYAGFNFTNAWTVNCPGIPVEFDGVATGNIYFNGPITFGFVQTITNNNPLNLAGNGNTNTTTAVNLLRIASSQDNRITYLGNKKRTFQINATLSIRGNLGVGDYYAFFIRKNGSTTLTETNSLMRINSTTDISSNAISGTVELAPNEYIEIWGQRLTGSRYDLYNRIFIEFKY
;
A
#
# COMPACT_ATOMS: atom_id res chain seq x y z
N MET A 1 103.15 11.54 -27.50
CA MET A 1 102.62 10.75 -26.35
C MET A 1 102.14 11.57 -25.14
N LYS A 2 102.60 12.79 -24.85
CA LYS A 2 102.15 13.52 -23.63
C LYS A 2 100.70 14.05 -23.69
N SER A 3 100.20 14.55 -24.82
CA SER A 3 98.85 15.15 -24.93
C SER A 3 97.69 14.17 -24.73
N ILE A 4 97.80 12.96 -25.29
CA ILE A 4 96.76 11.90 -25.17
C ILE A 4 96.45 11.56 -23.71
N LYS A 5 97.45 11.61 -22.81
CA LYS A 5 97.21 11.36 -21.38
C LYS A 5 96.31 12.42 -20.73
N TYR A 6 96.46 13.69 -21.10
CA TYR A 6 95.61 14.76 -20.57
C TYR A 6 94.17 14.68 -21.09
N GLN A 7 93.98 14.34 -22.38
CA GLN A 7 92.63 14.13 -22.93
C GLN A 7 91.93 12.93 -22.28
N LEU A 8 92.65 11.83 -22.04
CA LEU A 8 92.08 10.67 -21.33
C LEU A 8 91.69 11.04 -19.88
N ILE A 9 92.53 11.79 -19.16
CA ILE A 9 92.22 12.26 -17.80
C ILE A 9 90.99 13.17 -17.79
N ILE A 10 90.90 14.13 -18.73
CA ILE A 10 89.74 15.03 -18.84
C ILE A 10 88.46 14.23 -19.13
N LEU A 11 88.52 13.25 -20.04
CA LEU A 11 87.36 12.40 -20.36
C LEU A 11 86.90 11.55 -19.16
N THR A 12 87.85 10.99 -18.38
CA THR A 12 87.53 10.24 -17.15
C THR A 12 86.94 11.14 -16.06
N VAL A 13 87.42 12.38 -15.93
CA VAL A 13 86.85 13.37 -14.97
C VAL A 13 85.44 13.79 -15.39
N ILE A 14 85.19 14.04 -16.68
CA ILE A 14 83.85 14.37 -17.17
C ILE A 14 82.88 13.19 -16.97
N ALA A 15 83.29 11.96 -17.30
CA ALA A 15 82.50 10.76 -17.05
C ALA A 15 82.18 10.56 -15.55
N SER A 16 83.13 10.87 -14.66
CA SER A 16 82.90 10.84 -13.21
C SER A 16 81.88 11.88 -12.74
N ILE A 17 81.88 13.09 -13.30
CA ILE A 17 80.96 14.17 -12.93
C ILE A 17 79.54 13.91 -13.46
N CYS A 18 79.40 13.26 -14.62
CA CYS A 18 78.12 12.85 -15.19
C CYS A 18 77.40 11.74 -14.41
N CYS A 19 78.09 10.99 -13.54
CA CYS A 19 77.53 9.86 -12.77
C CYS A 19 76.93 10.27 -11.42
N ASN A 20 76.37 11.48 -11.30
CA ASN A 20 75.55 11.88 -10.16
C ASN A 20 74.17 11.19 -10.22
N TYR A 21 74.14 9.89 -9.94
CA TYR A 21 72.89 9.22 -9.57
C TYR A 21 72.38 9.82 -8.26
N GLY A 22 71.19 10.41 -8.31
CA GLY A 22 70.46 10.83 -7.12
C GLY A 22 70.08 9.61 -6.30
N ALA A 23 70.95 9.20 -5.37
CA ALA A 23 70.66 8.16 -4.40
C ALA A 23 69.65 8.70 -3.38
N PHE A 24 68.36 8.49 -3.64
CA PHE A 24 67.31 8.73 -2.66
C PHE A 24 67.59 7.84 -1.44
N SER A 25 67.68 8.45 -0.25
CA SER A 25 67.90 7.72 1.01
C SER A 25 66.58 7.08 1.48
N GLN A 26 66.09 6.09 0.73
CA GLN A 26 64.92 5.30 1.08
C GLN A 26 65.31 4.22 2.09
N VAL A 27 64.50 4.04 3.12
CA VAL A 27 64.71 2.96 4.09
C VAL A 27 63.97 1.72 3.61
N GLY A 28 64.70 0.75 3.05
CA GLY A 28 64.17 -0.57 2.74
C GLY A 28 64.38 -1.55 3.90
N ILE A 29 63.31 -2.20 4.36
CA ILE A 29 63.38 -3.32 5.32
C ILE A 29 62.81 -4.57 4.64
N GLY A 30 63.65 -5.57 4.41
CA GLY A 30 63.25 -6.81 3.72
C GLY A 30 63.10 -6.68 2.19
N THR A 31 63.33 -5.49 1.61
CA THR A 31 63.47 -5.27 0.16
C THR A 31 64.78 -4.56 -0.16
N MET A 32 65.41 -4.94 -1.27
CA MET A 32 66.57 -4.24 -1.86
C MET A 32 66.19 -3.20 -2.91
N SER A 33 64.91 -3.15 -3.29
CA SER A 33 64.35 -2.17 -4.22
C SER A 33 63.08 -1.60 -3.60
N PRO A 34 63.20 -0.63 -2.67
CA PRO A 34 62.05 0.10 -2.15
C PRO A 34 61.22 0.72 -3.29
N ASP A 35 59.90 0.80 -3.12
CA ASP A 35 59.06 1.53 -4.07
C ASP A 35 59.53 2.99 -4.20
N ALA A 36 59.66 3.50 -5.43
CA ALA A 36 60.20 4.83 -5.72
C ALA A 36 59.36 6.00 -5.14
N SER A 37 58.11 5.76 -4.75
CA SER A 37 57.24 6.72 -4.07
C SER A 37 57.35 6.69 -2.54
N SER A 38 58.10 5.75 -1.96
CA SER A 38 58.22 5.55 -0.52
C SER A 38 59.45 6.25 0.10
N ALA A 39 59.32 6.71 1.35
CA ALA A 39 60.47 7.05 2.20
C ALA A 39 60.91 5.87 3.08
N LEU A 40 59.98 4.96 3.36
CA LEU A 40 60.15 3.72 4.12
C LEU A 40 59.31 2.64 3.43
N ASP A 41 59.95 1.57 2.97
CA ASP A 41 59.31 0.38 2.40
C ASP A 41 59.66 -0.84 3.25
N ILE A 42 58.66 -1.65 3.59
CA ILE A 42 58.80 -2.79 4.49
C ILE A 42 58.13 -4.00 3.83
N ASN A 43 58.95 -4.89 3.28
CA ASN A 43 58.50 -6.13 2.68
C ASN A 43 58.78 -7.29 3.64
N SER A 44 57.73 -7.90 4.19
CA SER A 44 57.83 -9.12 4.98
C SER A 44 56.55 -9.94 4.89
N THR A 45 56.69 -11.26 4.83
CA THR A 45 55.58 -12.22 4.89
C THR A 45 55.43 -12.86 6.28
N THR A 46 56.36 -12.58 7.21
CA THR A 46 56.44 -13.24 8.53
C THR A 46 56.50 -12.26 9.71
N GLY A 47 56.81 -10.99 9.46
CA GLY A 47 56.88 -9.93 10.46
C GLY A 47 56.02 -8.72 10.09
N GLY A 48 55.71 -7.89 11.08
CA GLY A 48 54.96 -6.64 10.90
C GLY A 48 55.61 -5.47 11.65
N VAL A 49 55.00 -4.29 11.54
CA VAL A 49 55.48 -3.07 12.20
C VAL A 49 54.79 -2.88 13.55
N LEU A 50 55.58 -2.80 14.62
CA LEU A 50 55.09 -2.31 15.90
C LEU A 50 55.21 -0.78 15.94
N ALA A 51 54.08 -0.07 15.88
CA ALA A 51 54.03 1.34 16.20
C ALA A 51 54.43 1.58 17.68
N PRO A 52 54.84 2.81 18.06
CA PRO A 52 55.11 3.16 19.46
C PRO A 52 53.92 2.78 20.37
N ARG A 53 54.18 1.90 21.33
CA ARG A 53 53.19 1.38 22.30
C ARG A 53 53.26 2.17 23.59
N MET A 54 52.14 2.70 24.05
CA MET A 54 52.06 3.58 25.22
C MET A 54 50.67 3.56 25.84
N THR A 55 50.53 3.93 27.12
CA THR A 55 49.22 4.07 27.78
C THR A 55 48.48 5.32 27.29
N THR A 56 47.16 5.40 27.51
CA THR A 56 46.36 6.60 27.22
C THR A 56 46.95 7.86 27.85
N ALA A 57 47.41 7.79 29.11
CA ALA A 57 48.07 8.90 29.78
C ALA A 57 49.36 9.35 29.07
N GLN A 58 50.18 8.40 28.60
CA GLN A 58 51.40 8.68 27.86
C GLN A 58 51.12 9.26 26.46
N ARG A 59 50.11 8.75 25.75
CA ARG A 59 49.64 9.29 24.46
C ARG A 59 49.17 10.74 24.57
N ILE A 60 48.36 11.04 25.59
CA ILE A 60 47.86 12.40 25.84
C ILE A 60 48.99 13.33 26.30
N ALA A 61 50.00 12.82 26.99
CA ALA A 61 51.17 13.58 27.44
C ALA A 61 52.21 13.90 26.35
N ILE A 62 52.05 13.43 25.10
CA ILE A 62 52.92 13.84 23.99
C ILE A 62 52.72 15.34 23.74
N ALA A 63 53.76 16.14 23.94
CA ALA A 63 53.76 17.56 23.65
C ALA A 63 53.91 17.82 22.14
N ASN A 64 53.09 18.73 21.60
CA ASN A 64 53.09 19.14 20.18
C ASN A 64 53.14 17.97 19.16
N PRO A 65 52.26 16.95 19.26
CA PRO A 65 52.27 15.82 18.34
C PRO A 65 51.96 16.27 16.91
N ALA A 66 52.71 15.72 15.94
CA ALA A 66 52.52 16.04 14.53
C ALA A 66 51.21 15.45 13.99
N ASN A 67 50.54 16.16 13.07
CA ASN A 67 49.43 15.59 12.31
C ASN A 67 49.90 14.34 11.56
N GLY A 68 49.17 13.23 11.70
CA GLY A 68 49.53 11.92 11.15
C GLY A 68 50.40 11.04 12.06
N LEU A 69 50.81 11.52 13.25
CA LEU A 69 51.55 10.70 14.21
C LEU A 69 50.70 9.50 14.67
N LEU A 70 51.15 8.29 14.33
CA LEU A 70 50.49 7.02 14.65
C LEU A 70 51.12 6.36 15.89
N VAL A 71 50.27 5.94 16.84
CA VAL A 71 50.66 5.19 18.05
C VAL A 71 49.69 4.04 18.30
N PHE A 72 50.10 3.06 19.11
CA PHE A 72 49.21 2.03 19.63
C PHE A 72 48.98 2.25 21.13
N ASP A 73 47.73 2.52 21.51
CA ASP A 73 47.34 2.71 22.91
C ASP A 73 47.11 1.35 23.58
N ILE A 74 47.95 0.99 24.55
CA ILE A 74 47.87 -0.30 25.26
C ILE A 74 46.83 -0.31 26.39
N THR A 75 46.25 0.84 26.73
CA THR A 75 45.15 0.92 27.70
C THR A 75 43.81 0.73 27.00
N GLU A 76 43.65 1.28 25.80
CA GLU A 76 42.45 1.12 24.97
C GLU A 76 42.54 -0.03 23.94
N ASN A 77 43.71 -0.67 23.80
CA ASN A 77 44.01 -1.72 22.80
C ASN A 77 43.69 -1.31 21.35
N ALA A 78 44.01 -0.07 20.97
CA ALA A 78 43.66 0.48 19.67
C ALA A 78 44.77 1.36 19.06
N PHE A 79 44.78 1.45 17.74
CA PHE A 79 45.58 2.45 17.05
C PHE A 79 44.96 3.84 17.18
N TYR A 80 45.82 4.84 17.34
CA TYR A 80 45.45 6.24 17.43
C TYR A 80 46.35 7.06 16.53
N PHE A 81 45.77 8.01 15.79
CA PHE A 81 46.54 9.00 15.04
C PHE A 81 46.16 10.42 15.45
N TYR A 82 47.13 11.32 15.50
CA TYR A 82 46.85 12.73 15.81
C TYR A 82 46.38 13.49 14.57
N LYS A 83 45.27 14.22 14.67
CA LYS A 83 44.69 15.01 13.57
C LYS A 83 44.01 16.25 14.13
N ALA A 84 44.42 17.43 13.64
CA ALA A 84 43.74 18.70 13.89
C ALA A 84 43.41 18.91 15.39
N THR A 85 44.47 18.94 16.20
CA THR A 85 44.51 19.05 17.66
C THR A 85 43.91 17.90 18.49
N VAL A 86 43.37 16.85 17.87
CA VAL A 86 42.72 15.73 18.57
C VAL A 86 43.35 14.37 18.22
N TRP A 87 43.49 13.50 19.21
CA TRP A 87 43.80 12.07 18.98
C TRP A 87 42.56 11.34 18.46
N THR A 88 42.61 10.86 17.22
CA THR A 88 41.51 10.10 16.58
C THR A 88 41.78 8.60 16.69
N LYS A 89 40.83 7.84 17.25
CA LYS A 89 40.89 6.38 17.32
C LYS A 89 40.70 5.78 15.92
N MET A 90 41.55 4.84 15.54
CA MET A 90 41.37 4.01 14.35
C MET A 90 40.65 2.74 14.77
N ASP A 91 39.32 2.79 14.76
CA ASP A 91 38.46 1.66 15.11
C ASP A 91 37.39 1.47 14.03
N ALA A 92 36.89 0.25 13.90
CA ALA A 92 35.70 0.01 13.11
C ALA A 92 34.49 0.58 13.85
N VAL A 93 33.66 1.39 13.18
CA VAL A 93 32.37 1.79 13.75
C VAL A 93 31.43 0.58 13.72
N VAL A 94 31.47 -0.19 14.79
CA VAL A 94 30.53 -1.30 15.05
C VAL A 94 29.32 -0.72 15.77
N ARG A 95 28.11 -1.09 15.34
CA ARG A 95 26.88 -0.83 16.10
C ARG A 95 26.69 -1.96 17.11
N ASP A 96 26.31 -1.64 18.34
CA ASP A 96 26.21 -2.63 19.42
C ASP A 96 25.28 -3.80 19.08
N ASN A 97 24.10 -3.49 18.53
CA ASN A 97 23.10 -4.48 18.10
C ASN A 97 23.14 -4.68 16.57
N TYR A 98 24.25 -5.18 16.02
CA TYR A 98 24.39 -5.41 14.58
C TYR A 98 25.11 -6.72 14.25
N LYS A 99 24.69 -7.35 13.15
CA LYS A 99 25.32 -8.56 12.62
C LYS A 99 25.28 -8.56 11.10
N LEU A 100 26.43 -8.80 10.47
CA LEU A 100 26.58 -8.95 9.02
C LEU A 100 26.51 -10.44 8.65
N ILE A 101 25.65 -10.77 7.69
CA ILE A 101 25.38 -12.14 7.22
C ILE A 101 25.86 -12.24 5.77
N LYS A 102 26.95 -13.00 5.56
CA LYS A 102 27.54 -13.30 4.24
C LYS A 102 27.33 -14.76 3.84
N SER A 103 27.00 -15.61 4.81
CA SER A 103 26.74 -17.03 4.63
C SER A 103 25.71 -17.53 5.64
N ILE A 104 25.17 -18.72 5.41
CA ILE A 104 24.23 -19.34 6.36
C ILE A 104 24.90 -19.74 7.69
N ALA A 105 26.22 -19.90 7.71
CA ALA A 105 26.99 -20.23 8.92
C ALA A 105 27.01 -19.09 9.93
N ASP A 106 26.86 -17.84 9.47
CA ASP A 106 26.80 -16.66 10.34
C ASP A 106 25.56 -16.71 11.26
N LEU A 107 24.48 -17.40 10.86
CA LEU A 107 23.25 -17.57 11.63
C LEU A 107 23.24 -18.81 12.56
N SER A 108 24.41 -19.41 12.83
CA SER A 108 24.53 -20.60 13.69
C SER A 108 24.07 -20.40 15.13
N ALA A 109 24.29 -19.21 15.71
CA ALA A 109 23.81 -18.86 17.04
C ALA A 109 22.27 -18.74 17.08
N GLU A 110 21.67 -18.08 16.09
CA GLU A 110 20.23 -17.91 15.92
C GLU A 110 19.53 -19.25 15.65
N LEU A 111 20.19 -20.18 14.94
CA LEU A 111 19.69 -21.54 14.76
C LEU A 111 19.66 -22.30 16.09
N THR A 112 20.70 -22.14 16.91
CA THR A 112 20.77 -22.75 18.25
C THR A 112 19.68 -22.17 19.16
N ALA A 113 19.49 -20.84 19.15
CA ALA A 113 18.43 -20.16 19.88
C ALA A 113 17.02 -20.58 19.41
N GLY A 114 16.84 -20.88 18.12
CA GLY A 114 15.62 -21.45 17.55
C GLY A 114 15.50 -22.98 17.65
N GLY A 115 16.28 -23.61 18.53
CA GLY A 115 16.20 -25.05 18.82
C GLY A 115 16.53 -25.97 17.65
N GLY A 116 17.33 -25.51 16.68
CA GLY A 116 17.70 -26.26 15.48
C GLY A 116 16.60 -26.32 14.39
N SER A 117 15.45 -25.69 14.61
CA SER A 117 14.29 -25.72 13.69
C SER A 117 14.04 -24.44 12.91
N LYS A 118 14.59 -23.31 13.40
CA LYS A 118 14.41 -21.95 12.87
C LYS A 118 15.61 -21.09 13.27
N TYR A 119 15.86 -20.01 12.54
CA TYR A 119 16.75 -18.94 12.97
C TYR A 119 15.94 -17.96 13.82
N LEU A 120 16.04 -18.06 15.15
CA LEU A 120 15.44 -17.10 16.06
C LEU A 120 16.39 -15.91 16.18
N LEU A 121 16.01 -14.77 15.59
CA LEU A 121 16.85 -13.57 15.61
C LEU A 121 16.89 -12.95 17.02
N SER A 122 17.97 -12.22 17.32
CA SER A 122 18.07 -11.41 18.55
C SER A 122 17.15 -10.19 18.47
N THR A 123 16.43 -9.91 19.56
CA THR A 123 15.54 -8.74 19.65
C THR A 123 16.30 -7.44 19.42
N ASN A 124 15.65 -6.43 18.82
CA ASN A 124 16.21 -5.09 18.61
C ASN A 124 17.61 -5.09 17.94
N THR A 125 17.89 -6.08 17.08
CA THR A 125 19.19 -6.29 16.42
C THR A 125 19.06 -6.10 14.90
N LEU A 126 20.07 -5.47 14.30
CA LEU A 126 20.16 -5.19 12.88
C LEU A 126 20.98 -6.27 12.16
N TYR A 127 20.30 -7.15 11.44
CA TYR A 127 20.87 -8.17 10.57
C TYR A 127 21.02 -7.59 9.16
N GLU A 128 22.24 -7.32 8.74
CA GLU A 128 22.56 -6.89 7.38
C GLU A 128 22.93 -8.11 6.52
N ILE A 129 22.17 -8.35 5.47
CA ILE A 129 22.45 -9.36 4.45
C ILE A 129 23.42 -8.76 3.44
N ASN A 130 24.43 -9.53 3.04
CA ASN A 130 25.40 -9.16 2.03
C ASN A 130 25.55 -10.33 1.04
N GLY A 131 25.00 -10.15 -0.16
CA GLY A 131 24.91 -11.18 -1.19
C GLY A 131 23.74 -12.16 -1.00
N THR A 132 23.83 -13.31 -1.65
CA THR A 132 22.73 -14.30 -1.71
C THR A 132 22.87 -15.40 -0.66
N ILE A 133 21.98 -15.40 0.32
CA ILE A 133 21.95 -16.37 1.43
C ILE A 133 20.86 -17.42 1.21
N SER A 134 21.27 -18.69 1.13
CA SER A 134 20.35 -19.83 1.04
C SER A 134 19.97 -20.34 2.44
N LEU A 135 18.69 -20.27 2.78
CA LEU A 135 18.14 -20.56 4.10
C LEU A 135 17.66 -22.02 4.23
N ALA A 136 18.37 -22.81 5.04
CA ALA A 136 17.95 -24.18 5.37
C ALA A 136 16.65 -24.18 6.20
N TYR A 137 16.57 -23.32 7.21
CA TYR A 137 15.44 -23.21 8.15
C TYR A 137 14.68 -21.88 7.97
N PRO A 138 13.42 -21.77 8.41
CA PRO A 138 12.71 -20.49 8.49
C PRO A 138 13.39 -19.51 9.45
N ILE A 139 13.16 -18.21 9.25
CA ILE A 139 13.54 -17.12 10.16
C ILE A 139 12.33 -16.76 11.02
N GLU A 140 12.53 -16.57 12.33
CA GLU A 140 11.60 -15.82 13.18
C GLU A 140 12.22 -14.46 13.54
N LEU A 141 11.53 -13.39 13.13
CA LEU A 141 12.05 -12.02 13.20
C LEU A 141 12.29 -11.53 14.63
N ASN A 142 11.48 -11.94 15.61
CA ASN A 142 11.66 -11.61 17.02
C ASN A 142 11.89 -10.11 17.31
N ASN A 143 11.18 -9.23 16.62
CA ASN A 143 11.34 -7.77 16.70
C ASN A 143 12.76 -7.27 16.33
N ALA A 144 13.45 -8.00 15.45
CA ALA A 144 14.70 -7.61 14.81
C ALA A 144 14.45 -6.85 13.48
N TYR A 145 15.54 -6.37 12.89
CA TYR A 145 15.57 -5.68 11.60
C TYR A 145 16.45 -6.48 10.64
N VAL A 146 15.90 -6.92 9.51
CA VAL A 146 16.64 -7.64 8.46
C VAL A 146 16.72 -6.73 7.23
N VAL A 147 17.94 -6.42 6.77
CA VAL A 147 18.16 -5.36 5.78
C VAL A 147 19.19 -5.78 4.74
N GLY A 148 19.04 -5.33 3.50
CA GLY A 148 20.14 -5.27 2.53
C GLY A 148 20.58 -3.84 2.27
N ARG A 149 21.50 -3.66 1.32
CA ARG A 149 21.90 -2.37 0.74
C ARG A 149 21.59 -2.29 -0.75
N ASP A 150 21.69 -3.41 -1.47
CA ASP A 150 21.27 -3.52 -2.87
C ASP A 150 20.37 -4.74 -3.04
N ALA A 151 19.07 -4.52 -3.24
CA ALA A 151 18.11 -5.60 -3.45
C ALA A 151 18.40 -6.47 -4.69
N ASN A 152 19.25 -6.02 -5.62
CA ASN A 152 19.67 -6.82 -6.79
C ASN A 152 20.71 -7.90 -6.44
N GLU A 153 21.49 -7.72 -5.37
CA GLU A 153 22.56 -8.63 -4.94
C GLU A 153 22.26 -9.30 -3.59
N ASP A 154 21.63 -8.55 -2.67
CA ASP A 154 21.27 -8.99 -1.32
C ASP A 154 19.95 -9.76 -1.35
N LYS A 155 20.06 -11.08 -1.19
CA LYS A 155 18.93 -12.01 -1.38
C LYS A 155 18.81 -13.00 -0.25
N LEU A 156 17.57 -13.26 0.15
CA LEU A 156 17.21 -14.43 0.94
C LEU A 156 16.52 -15.42 0.02
N VAL A 157 17.06 -16.64 -0.06
CA VAL A 157 16.57 -17.71 -0.92
C VAL A 157 16.19 -18.92 -0.07
N LYS A 158 14.99 -19.45 -0.28
CA LYS A 158 14.55 -20.68 0.36
C LYS A 158 13.87 -21.60 -0.65
N THR A 159 14.47 -22.76 -0.92
CA THR A 159 14.00 -23.68 -1.96
C THR A 159 12.73 -24.45 -1.58
N GLY A 160 12.36 -24.51 -0.30
CA GLY A 160 11.14 -25.16 0.17
C GLY A 160 10.77 -24.82 1.61
N GLY A 161 9.48 -24.94 1.92
CA GLY A 161 8.88 -24.51 3.19
C GLY A 161 8.76 -22.99 3.30
N THR A 162 8.46 -22.50 4.51
CA THR A 162 8.26 -21.07 4.80
C THR A 162 9.58 -20.34 5.04
N MET A 163 9.77 -19.13 4.50
CA MET A 163 10.94 -18.29 4.77
C MET A 163 10.84 -17.53 6.09
N PHE A 164 9.73 -16.82 6.33
CA PHE A 164 9.47 -16.10 7.58
C PHE A 164 8.30 -16.71 8.34
N THR A 165 8.56 -17.14 9.57
CA THR A 165 7.58 -17.82 10.46
C THR A 165 7.56 -17.15 11.84
N GLY A 166 6.56 -17.51 12.64
CA GLY A 166 6.51 -17.15 14.06
C GLY A 166 5.40 -16.17 14.40
N THR A 167 5.44 -15.68 15.63
CA THR A 167 4.37 -14.86 16.23
C THR A 167 4.79 -13.42 16.51
N THR A 168 6.03 -13.08 16.17
CA THR A 168 6.68 -11.81 16.54
C THR A 168 6.71 -10.81 15.39
N GLY A 169 6.85 -9.53 15.73
CA GLY A 169 7.04 -8.44 14.78
C GLY A 169 8.45 -8.35 14.22
N GLY A 170 8.70 -7.31 13.45
CA GLY A 170 10.03 -6.99 12.90
C GLY A 170 9.98 -6.10 11.66
N THR A 171 11.15 -5.76 11.13
CA THR A 171 11.28 -5.01 9.87
C THR A 171 12.12 -5.78 8.87
N ILE A 172 11.67 -5.84 7.62
CA ILE A 172 12.43 -6.34 6.47
C ILE A 172 12.55 -5.18 5.46
N LYS A 173 13.76 -4.87 4.95
CA LYS A 173 13.92 -3.84 3.90
C LYS A 173 15.05 -4.08 2.91
N THR A 174 14.92 -3.57 1.69
CA THR A 174 16.02 -3.49 0.71
C THR A 174 16.61 -4.86 0.39
N LEU A 175 15.73 -5.85 0.16
CA LEU A 175 16.08 -7.24 -0.13
C LEU A 175 15.21 -7.80 -1.25
N THR A 176 15.76 -8.76 -2.01
CA THR A 176 14.96 -9.68 -2.82
C THR A 176 14.72 -10.99 -2.05
N LEU A 177 13.45 -11.39 -1.93
CA LEU A 177 13.01 -12.62 -1.27
C LEU A 177 12.56 -13.63 -2.33
N ILE A 178 13.08 -14.86 -2.27
CA ILE A 178 12.78 -15.93 -3.23
C ILE A 178 12.45 -17.23 -2.50
N ALA A 179 11.22 -17.71 -2.61
CA ALA A 179 10.74 -18.98 -2.04
C ALA A 179 10.29 -19.97 -3.13
N SER A 180 11.21 -20.45 -3.97
CA SER A 180 10.89 -21.08 -5.27
C SER A 180 10.04 -22.35 -5.21
N GLY A 181 10.16 -23.14 -4.15
CA GLY A 181 9.28 -24.29 -3.85
C GLY A 181 8.53 -24.13 -2.52
N GLY A 182 8.29 -22.91 -2.08
CA GLY A 182 7.77 -22.62 -0.75
C GLY A 182 7.00 -21.30 -0.64
N THR A 183 6.89 -20.80 0.58
CA THR A 183 6.20 -19.54 0.93
C THR A 183 7.18 -18.52 1.47
N VAL A 184 7.02 -17.24 1.11
CA VAL A 184 7.81 -16.17 1.73
C VAL A 184 7.34 -15.91 3.17
N PHE A 185 6.05 -15.69 3.37
CA PHE A 185 5.46 -15.43 4.68
C PHE A 185 4.56 -16.58 5.16
N GLY A 186 4.67 -16.95 6.43
CA GLY A 186 3.75 -17.81 7.16
C GLY A 186 3.65 -17.33 8.59
N LEU A 187 3.19 -16.09 8.76
CA LEU A 187 3.27 -15.34 10.00
C LEU A 187 1.92 -15.29 10.72
N ILE A 188 1.92 -15.57 12.03
CA ILE A 188 0.71 -15.64 12.87
C ILE A 188 0.98 -14.85 14.15
N GLY A 189 0.88 -13.52 14.05
CA GLY A 189 1.14 -12.58 15.13
C GLY A 189 -0.03 -12.36 16.07
N SER A 190 0.09 -11.32 16.89
CA SER A 190 -0.96 -10.82 17.77
C SER A 190 -1.16 -9.31 17.59
N THR A 191 -2.25 -8.77 18.15
CA THR A 191 -2.61 -7.35 18.04
C THR A 191 -1.59 -6.39 18.68
N THR A 192 -0.60 -6.89 19.43
CA THR A 192 0.51 -6.10 19.99
C THR A 192 1.78 -6.15 19.13
N GLN A 193 1.79 -6.93 18.05
CA GLN A 193 2.94 -7.10 17.16
C GLN A 193 2.70 -6.38 15.84
N ASN A 194 3.78 -5.82 15.29
CA ASN A 194 3.77 -5.07 14.03
C ASN A 194 4.83 -5.64 13.09
N ILE A 195 4.52 -5.75 11.81
CA ILE A 195 5.50 -6.07 10.76
C ILE A 195 5.58 -4.96 9.72
N ILE A 196 6.82 -4.59 9.36
CA ILE A 196 7.12 -3.62 8.32
C ILE A 196 7.93 -4.33 7.23
N PHE A 197 7.46 -4.27 5.98
CA PHE A 197 8.20 -4.77 4.82
C PHE A 197 8.29 -3.65 3.78
N ARG A 198 9.50 -3.29 3.34
CA ARG A 198 9.64 -2.08 2.51
C ARG A 198 10.81 -2.08 1.54
N ASP A 199 10.67 -1.31 0.47
CA ASP A 199 11.73 -1.00 -0.48
C ASP A 199 12.37 -2.30 -1.06
N SER A 200 11.53 -3.28 -1.40
CA SER A 200 11.92 -4.70 -1.53
C SER A 200 11.23 -5.43 -2.69
N ILE A 201 11.78 -6.59 -3.08
CA ILE A 201 11.24 -7.43 -4.16
C ILE A 201 10.87 -8.81 -3.60
N VAL A 202 9.72 -9.34 -4.02
CA VAL A 202 9.37 -10.76 -3.86
C VAL A 202 9.31 -11.38 -5.24
N ALA A 203 10.24 -12.29 -5.51
CA ALA A 203 10.47 -12.83 -6.85
C ALA A 203 10.39 -14.36 -6.88
N ASN A 204 9.89 -14.91 -8.00
CA ASN A 204 10.01 -16.32 -8.38
C ASN A 204 9.65 -17.31 -7.25
N SER A 205 8.63 -16.99 -6.45
CA SER A 205 8.21 -17.78 -5.29
C SER A 205 6.96 -18.60 -5.61
N ALA A 206 6.87 -19.84 -5.10
CA ALA A 206 5.67 -20.67 -5.29
C ALA A 206 4.43 -20.05 -4.61
N SER A 207 4.64 -19.25 -3.56
CA SER A 207 3.63 -18.37 -2.97
C SER A 207 4.29 -17.22 -2.19
N VAL A 208 3.68 -16.03 -2.19
CA VAL A 208 4.06 -14.97 -1.25
C VAL A 208 3.62 -15.33 0.17
N GLY A 209 2.49 -16.04 0.33
CA GLY A 209 2.12 -16.76 1.55
C GLY A 209 1.02 -16.08 2.36
N SER A 210 1.17 -16.00 3.69
CA SER A 210 0.13 -15.49 4.58
C SER A 210 0.66 -14.70 5.78
N ILE A 211 -0.10 -13.68 6.19
CA ILE A 211 0.13 -12.90 7.41
C ILE A 211 -1.20 -12.76 8.16
N SER A 212 -1.21 -13.18 9.43
CA SER A 212 -2.42 -13.22 10.26
C SER A 212 -2.22 -12.61 11.64
N GLY A 213 -3.26 -11.96 12.19
CA GLY A 213 -3.37 -11.63 13.62
C GLY A 213 -2.62 -10.38 14.11
N TYR A 214 -1.84 -9.72 13.25
CA TYR A 214 -1.00 -8.57 13.63
C TYR A 214 -1.80 -7.31 13.97
N GLY A 215 -1.26 -6.49 14.87
CA GLY A 215 -1.76 -5.14 15.12
C GLY A 215 -1.60 -4.26 13.88
N MET A 216 -0.39 -4.17 13.35
CA MET A 216 -0.12 -3.47 12.09
C MET A 216 0.68 -4.33 11.11
N VAL A 217 0.27 -4.32 9.85
CA VAL A 217 1.05 -4.81 8.71
C VAL A 217 1.26 -3.65 7.76
N PHE A 218 2.50 -3.15 7.66
CA PHE A 218 2.83 -2.03 6.77
C PHE A 218 3.80 -2.47 5.67
N PHE A 219 3.28 -2.57 4.45
CA PHE A 219 4.04 -2.90 3.25
C PHE A 219 4.19 -1.64 2.38
N SER A 220 5.42 -1.29 1.98
CA SER A 220 5.71 -0.01 1.29
C SER A 220 6.74 -0.17 0.18
N VAL A 221 6.41 0.19 -1.06
CA VAL A 221 7.33 0.08 -2.22
C VAL A 221 7.81 -1.37 -2.40
N ILE A 222 6.87 -2.25 -2.74
CA ILE A 222 7.14 -3.69 -2.94
C ILE A 222 6.84 -4.08 -4.38
N GLN A 223 7.80 -4.73 -5.04
CA GLN A 223 7.60 -5.37 -6.35
C GLN A 223 7.36 -6.87 -6.19
N TYR A 224 6.29 -7.37 -6.79
CA TYR A 224 5.99 -8.79 -6.92
C TYR A 224 6.19 -9.22 -8.37
N SER A 225 7.05 -10.21 -8.63
CA SER A 225 7.39 -10.69 -9.98
C SER A 225 7.54 -12.21 -10.02
N GLY A 226 6.87 -12.88 -10.96
CA GLY A 226 7.07 -14.31 -11.20
C GLY A 226 6.58 -15.23 -10.08
N ASN A 227 5.69 -14.77 -9.20
CA ASN A 227 5.20 -15.59 -8.09
C ASN A 227 3.96 -16.39 -8.52
N ASN A 228 3.92 -17.67 -8.19
CA ASN A 228 2.84 -18.57 -8.64
C ASN A 228 1.51 -18.33 -7.91
N ASN A 229 1.57 -17.81 -6.68
CA ASN A 229 0.43 -17.40 -5.86
C ASN A 229 0.79 -16.14 -5.06
N GLY A 230 -0.22 -15.34 -4.73
CA GLY A 230 -0.04 -14.12 -3.96
C GLY A 230 -0.04 -14.28 -2.45
N ILE A 231 -0.55 -13.27 -1.75
CA ILE A 231 -0.56 -13.16 -0.29
C ILE A 231 -1.99 -13.14 0.28
N THR A 232 -2.20 -13.86 1.39
CA THR A 232 -3.43 -13.80 2.19
C THR A 232 -3.21 -13.03 3.48
N TYR A 233 -4.04 -12.02 3.70
CA TYR A 233 -4.10 -11.22 4.91
C TYR A 233 -5.33 -11.63 5.73
N THR A 234 -5.14 -11.84 7.05
CA THR A 234 -6.21 -12.35 7.93
C THR A 234 -6.20 -11.69 9.31
N ASN A 235 -7.35 -11.21 9.80
CA ASN A 235 -7.50 -10.74 11.19
C ASN A 235 -6.44 -9.69 11.61
N ILE A 236 -6.25 -8.63 10.81
CA ILE A 236 -5.25 -7.58 11.06
C ILE A 236 -5.97 -6.30 11.48
N THR A 237 -5.52 -5.63 12.55
CA THR A 237 -6.15 -4.36 12.98
C THR A 237 -5.95 -3.28 11.92
N ASP A 238 -4.70 -2.96 11.58
CA ASP A 238 -4.33 -1.96 10.58
C ASP A 238 -3.46 -2.55 9.45
N LEU A 239 -4.07 -2.77 8.28
CA LEU A 239 -3.37 -3.22 7.07
C LEU A 239 -3.09 -2.02 6.14
N LEU A 240 -1.82 -1.69 5.98
CA LEU A 240 -1.33 -0.54 5.22
C LEU A 240 -0.47 -1.02 4.05
N LEU A 241 -0.94 -0.80 2.82
CA LEU A 241 -0.29 -1.23 1.58
C LEU A 241 0.01 -0.02 0.69
N SER A 242 1.24 0.48 0.68
CA SER A 242 1.66 1.64 -0.12
C SER A 242 2.52 1.19 -1.31
N ASN A 243 2.17 1.63 -2.53
CA ASN A 243 3.00 1.46 -3.72
C ASN A 243 3.42 -0.02 -3.95
N THR A 244 2.45 -0.92 -3.85
CA THR A 244 2.62 -2.37 -4.10
C THR A 244 2.37 -2.66 -5.59
N ALA A 245 3.27 -3.39 -6.24
CA ALA A 245 3.31 -3.52 -7.69
C ALA A 245 3.38 -4.99 -8.12
N TRP A 246 2.27 -5.52 -8.64
CA TRP A 246 2.19 -6.88 -9.19
C TRP A 246 2.42 -6.87 -10.70
N ALA A 247 3.57 -7.39 -11.11
CA ALA A 247 3.95 -7.55 -12.50
C ALA A 247 3.11 -8.62 -13.24
N LEU A 248 3.13 -8.57 -14.58
CA LEU A 248 2.31 -9.40 -15.47
C LEU A 248 2.58 -10.92 -15.34
N ASN A 249 3.77 -11.29 -14.89
CA ASN A 249 4.26 -12.66 -14.80
C ASN A 249 3.93 -13.38 -13.49
N ASN A 250 3.13 -12.78 -12.60
CA ASN A 250 2.58 -13.49 -11.43
C ASN A 250 1.33 -14.31 -11.85
N SER A 251 0.93 -15.29 -11.04
CA SER A 251 -0.30 -16.06 -11.27
C SER A 251 -1.16 -16.24 -10.02
N GLY A 252 -2.38 -16.73 -10.23
CA GLY A 252 -3.35 -17.00 -9.17
C GLY A 252 -4.04 -15.74 -8.66
N THR A 253 -4.36 -15.71 -7.37
CA THR A 253 -4.86 -14.52 -6.67
C THR A 253 -3.69 -13.77 -6.04
N TYR A 254 -3.56 -12.47 -6.32
CA TYR A 254 -2.45 -11.64 -5.86
C TYR A 254 -2.62 -11.19 -4.40
N GLU A 255 -3.77 -10.64 -4.03
CA GLU A 255 -4.08 -10.23 -2.65
C GLU A 255 -5.45 -10.79 -2.20
N THR A 256 -5.47 -11.54 -1.11
CA THR A 256 -6.71 -12.07 -0.50
C THR A 256 -6.92 -11.45 0.88
N PHE A 257 -8.11 -10.91 1.14
CA PHE A 257 -8.49 -10.38 2.46
C PHE A 257 -9.58 -11.27 3.07
N THR A 258 -9.36 -11.76 4.29
CA THR A 258 -10.33 -12.63 4.98
C THR A 258 -10.36 -12.40 6.49
N GLY A 259 -11.46 -12.76 7.16
CA GLY A 259 -11.64 -12.47 8.59
C GLY A 259 -11.98 -10.99 8.86
N THR A 260 -11.45 -10.43 9.95
CA THR A 260 -11.82 -9.09 10.45
C THR A 260 -10.69 -8.07 10.31
N PHE A 261 -11.02 -6.83 9.93
CA PHE A 261 -10.08 -5.71 9.82
C PHE A 261 -10.63 -4.42 10.43
N GLY A 262 -9.78 -3.70 11.18
CA GLY A 262 -10.07 -2.34 11.64
C GLY A 262 -9.95 -1.34 10.49
N LEU A 263 -8.82 -1.39 9.79
CA LEU A 263 -8.49 -0.61 8.61
C LEU A 263 -7.82 -1.50 7.55
N ILE A 264 -8.28 -1.39 6.31
CA ILE A 264 -7.48 -1.72 5.12
C ILE A 264 -7.27 -0.42 4.35
N LYS A 265 -6.03 0.03 4.21
CA LYS A 265 -5.65 1.13 3.32
C LYS A 265 -4.66 0.64 2.27
N LYS A 266 -5.07 0.68 1.00
CA LYS A 266 -4.18 0.52 -0.16
C LYS A 266 -4.04 1.86 -0.87
N GLN A 267 -2.81 2.28 -1.16
CA GLN A 267 -2.54 3.54 -1.87
C GLN A 267 -1.44 3.35 -2.92
N GLY A 268 -1.76 3.70 -4.17
CA GLY A 268 -0.83 3.68 -5.29
C GLY A 268 -0.29 2.28 -5.65
N GLY A 269 0.61 2.26 -6.64
CA GLY A 269 1.09 1.01 -7.24
C GLY A 269 0.11 0.46 -8.28
N TYR A 270 0.25 -0.82 -8.63
CA TYR A 270 -0.53 -1.41 -9.72
C TYR A 270 -0.69 -2.92 -9.62
N PHE A 271 -1.72 -3.42 -10.29
CA PHE A 271 -1.89 -4.81 -10.65
C PHE A 271 -1.90 -4.98 -12.18
N LYS A 272 -1.10 -5.92 -12.69
CA LYS A 272 -1.16 -6.42 -14.06
C LYS A 272 -1.70 -7.84 -14.04
N ILE A 273 -2.94 -8.03 -14.49
CA ILE A 273 -3.76 -9.22 -14.26
C ILE A 273 -4.24 -9.76 -15.60
N ASP A 274 -3.69 -10.90 -16.02
CA ASP A 274 -4.00 -11.56 -17.29
C ASP A 274 -4.74 -12.89 -17.11
N GLY A 275 -5.51 -13.28 -18.13
CA GLY A 275 -6.18 -14.58 -18.19
C GLY A 275 -7.11 -14.84 -17.00
N ALA A 276 -6.86 -15.93 -16.27
CA ALA A 276 -7.67 -16.37 -15.13
C ALA A 276 -7.17 -15.83 -13.77
N ASN A 277 -6.15 -14.97 -13.75
CA ASN A 277 -5.61 -14.40 -12.51
C ASN A 277 -6.58 -13.38 -11.91
N ILE A 278 -6.50 -13.21 -10.58
CA ILE A 278 -7.32 -12.30 -9.78
C ILE A 278 -6.40 -11.31 -9.06
N GLY A 279 -6.70 -10.02 -9.11
CA GLY A 279 -5.96 -9.00 -8.35
C GLY A 279 -6.30 -9.03 -6.86
N ILE A 280 -7.58 -8.90 -6.54
CA ILE A 280 -8.09 -8.90 -5.15
C ILE A 280 -9.20 -9.94 -4.97
N ASP A 281 -9.13 -10.76 -3.93
CA ASP A 281 -10.24 -11.62 -3.47
C ASP A 281 -10.78 -11.17 -2.11
N VAL A 282 -12.07 -10.85 -2.09
CA VAL A 282 -12.89 -10.50 -0.91
C VAL A 282 -14.17 -11.35 -0.83
N SER A 283 -14.25 -12.45 -1.61
CA SER A 283 -15.45 -13.30 -1.71
C SER A 283 -15.76 -14.12 -0.46
N SER A 284 -14.83 -14.20 0.51
CA SER A 284 -15.13 -14.72 1.85
C SER A 284 -15.97 -13.76 2.71
N ASN A 285 -16.25 -12.54 2.23
CA ASN A 285 -16.93 -11.45 2.92
C ASN A 285 -16.23 -11.00 4.21
N PRO A 286 -14.97 -10.50 4.15
CA PRO A 286 -14.27 -10.01 5.33
C PRO A 286 -15.00 -8.83 5.99
N THR A 287 -15.05 -8.85 7.31
CA THR A 287 -15.59 -7.75 8.13
C THR A 287 -14.57 -6.62 8.17
N VAL A 288 -14.77 -5.60 7.32
CA VAL A 288 -13.89 -4.44 7.23
C VAL A 288 -14.61 -3.23 7.80
N ASN A 289 -14.07 -2.63 8.85
CA ASN A 289 -14.64 -1.42 9.46
C ASN A 289 -14.36 -0.16 8.63
N ILE A 290 -13.12 0.01 8.14
CA ILE A 290 -12.75 1.07 7.19
C ILE A 290 -11.93 0.45 6.05
N GLY A 291 -12.46 0.49 4.83
CA GLY A 291 -11.73 0.12 3.61
C GLY A 291 -11.42 1.36 2.76
N ILE A 292 -10.17 1.56 2.37
CA ILE A 292 -9.75 2.65 1.48
C ILE A 292 -8.81 2.09 0.41
N MET A 293 -9.14 2.32 -0.86
CA MET A 293 -8.25 2.07 -1.98
C MET A 293 -8.23 3.28 -2.90
N ASP A 294 -7.06 3.87 -3.08
CA ASP A 294 -6.88 5.06 -3.91
C ASP A 294 -5.62 4.90 -4.79
N GLU A 295 -5.63 5.54 -5.97
CA GLU A 295 -4.50 5.64 -6.90
C GLU A 295 -3.91 4.30 -7.43
N THR A 296 -4.44 3.14 -6.99
CA THR A 296 -3.98 1.81 -7.42
C THR A 296 -4.56 1.50 -8.80
N THR A 297 -3.70 1.23 -9.79
CA THR A 297 -4.15 0.93 -11.15
C THR A 297 -4.34 -0.56 -11.37
N PHE A 298 -5.50 -0.96 -11.89
CA PHE A 298 -5.80 -2.32 -12.35
C PHE A 298 -5.75 -2.37 -13.88
N SER A 299 -5.04 -3.34 -14.44
CA SER A 299 -4.81 -3.44 -15.89
C SER A 299 -4.50 -4.88 -16.31
N GLY A 300 -4.63 -5.17 -17.61
CA GLY A 300 -4.36 -6.49 -18.19
C GLY A 300 -5.53 -6.99 -19.04
N THR A 301 -5.62 -8.31 -19.17
CA THR A 301 -6.60 -9.03 -20.00
C THR A 301 -7.57 -9.90 -19.19
N SER A 302 -7.42 -9.98 -17.86
CA SER A 302 -8.35 -10.73 -17.01
C SER A 302 -9.76 -10.16 -17.06
N THR A 303 -10.75 -11.05 -17.16
CA THR A 303 -12.17 -10.69 -17.14
C THR A 303 -12.70 -10.38 -15.72
N GLN A 304 -11.89 -10.60 -14.68
CA GLN A 304 -12.26 -10.36 -13.29
C GLN A 304 -11.04 -9.90 -12.48
N TYR A 305 -10.83 -8.59 -12.39
CA TYR A 305 -9.77 -8.03 -11.55
C TYR A 305 -10.02 -8.20 -10.04
N VAL A 306 -11.29 -8.19 -9.63
CA VAL A 306 -11.70 -8.36 -8.23
C VAL A 306 -12.72 -9.49 -8.13
N LYS A 307 -12.42 -10.49 -7.32
CA LYS A 307 -13.35 -11.53 -6.92
C LYS A 307 -14.13 -11.00 -5.70
N LYS A 308 -15.24 -10.35 -6.03
CA LYS A 308 -16.05 -9.50 -5.16
C LYS A 308 -16.68 -10.21 -3.95
N TYR A 309 -17.13 -9.39 -2.99
CA TYR A 309 -18.03 -9.82 -1.91
C TYR A 309 -19.25 -10.54 -2.49
N THR A 310 -19.69 -11.64 -1.86
CA THR A 310 -20.92 -12.34 -2.25
C THR A 310 -22.17 -11.77 -1.56
N THR A 311 -21.98 -10.98 -0.50
CA THR A 311 -23.03 -10.29 0.25
C THR A 311 -22.65 -8.84 0.55
N GLY A 312 -23.61 -7.91 0.47
CA GLY A 312 -23.38 -6.49 0.78
C GLY A 312 -22.73 -5.65 -0.34
N SER A 313 -22.27 -6.26 -1.44
CA SER A 313 -21.87 -5.54 -2.66
C SER A 313 -23.07 -5.07 -3.47
N TYR A 314 -22.90 -4.01 -4.26
CA TYR A 314 -23.92 -3.51 -5.19
C TYR A 314 -23.84 -4.20 -6.57
N ALA A 315 -24.92 -4.13 -7.36
CA ALA A 315 -24.96 -4.74 -8.69
C ALA A 315 -24.00 -4.04 -9.66
N GLY A 316 -23.06 -4.78 -10.26
CA GLY A 316 -21.97 -4.21 -11.07
C GLY A 316 -20.75 -3.73 -10.29
N PHE A 317 -20.77 -3.85 -8.96
CA PHE A 317 -19.73 -3.37 -8.04
C PHE A 317 -19.16 -4.51 -7.18
N ASN A 318 -18.05 -4.25 -6.49
CA ASN A 318 -17.21 -5.28 -5.89
C ASN A 318 -17.18 -5.28 -4.36
N PHE A 319 -17.39 -4.12 -3.74
CA PHE A 319 -17.17 -3.89 -2.32
C PHE A 319 -18.47 -3.46 -1.59
N THR A 320 -18.44 -3.56 -0.26
CA THR A 320 -19.52 -3.09 0.61
C THR A 320 -19.44 -1.57 0.85
N ASN A 321 -20.46 -0.99 1.50
CA ASN A 321 -20.46 0.44 1.83
C ASN A 321 -19.33 0.87 2.81
N ALA A 322 -18.69 -0.06 3.53
CA ALA A 322 -17.54 0.22 4.38
C ALA A 322 -16.29 0.68 3.60
N TRP A 323 -16.24 0.43 2.29
CA TRP A 323 -15.13 0.78 1.43
C TRP A 323 -15.26 2.18 0.80
N THR A 324 -14.13 2.77 0.44
CA THR A 324 -13.98 3.92 -0.45
C THR A 324 -12.97 3.54 -1.51
N VAL A 325 -13.41 3.36 -2.75
CA VAL A 325 -12.56 2.89 -3.85
C VAL A 325 -12.54 3.91 -4.98
N ASN A 326 -11.34 4.39 -5.31
CA ASN A 326 -11.05 5.28 -6.43
C ASN A 326 -9.79 4.75 -7.14
N CYS A 327 -9.97 3.74 -8.00
CA CYS A 327 -8.87 2.98 -8.58
C CYS A 327 -9.08 2.78 -10.09
N PRO A 328 -8.21 3.31 -10.96
CA PRO A 328 -8.33 3.12 -12.40
C PRO A 328 -8.39 1.64 -12.78
N GLY A 329 -9.29 1.27 -13.70
CA GLY A 329 -9.48 -0.09 -14.18
C GLY A 329 -10.55 -0.91 -13.45
N ILE A 330 -11.07 -0.43 -12.31
CA ILE A 330 -12.27 -0.99 -11.66
C ILE A 330 -13.31 0.13 -11.44
N PRO A 331 -14.59 -0.22 -11.18
CA PRO A 331 -15.61 0.76 -10.83
C PRO A 331 -15.21 1.62 -9.62
N VAL A 332 -15.62 2.89 -9.65
CA VAL A 332 -15.48 3.82 -8.52
C VAL A 332 -16.59 3.54 -7.51
N GLU A 333 -16.23 3.29 -6.25
CA GLU A 333 -17.16 2.78 -5.22
C GLU A 333 -17.01 3.54 -3.89
N PHE A 334 -17.67 4.70 -3.76
CA PHE A 334 -17.75 5.43 -2.48
C PHE A 334 -19.05 6.24 -2.34
N ASP A 335 -19.34 6.76 -1.13
CA ASP A 335 -20.59 7.47 -0.83
C ASP A 335 -20.85 8.71 -1.72
N GLY A 336 -19.79 9.35 -2.24
CA GLY A 336 -19.86 10.53 -3.10
C GLY A 336 -19.99 10.23 -4.60
N VAL A 337 -20.29 8.99 -4.97
CA VAL A 337 -20.77 8.60 -6.30
C VAL A 337 -22.07 7.79 -6.22
N ALA A 338 -22.75 7.84 -5.07
CA ALA A 338 -24.00 7.13 -4.86
C ALA A 338 -25.10 7.66 -5.81
N THR A 339 -25.78 6.74 -6.49
CA THR A 339 -26.75 7.07 -7.56
C THR A 339 -27.77 5.95 -7.70
N GLY A 340 -28.94 6.26 -8.27
CA GLY A 340 -29.99 5.32 -8.55
C GLY A 340 -31.19 5.98 -9.22
N ASN A 341 -31.81 5.29 -10.16
CA ASN A 341 -32.98 5.78 -10.87
C ASN A 341 -34.15 4.85 -10.62
N ILE A 342 -35.34 5.40 -10.36
CA ILE A 342 -36.60 4.64 -10.38
C ILE A 342 -37.58 5.24 -11.38
N TYR A 343 -38.29 4.38 -12.12
CA TYR A 343 -39.24 4.81 -13.13
C TYR A 343 -40.41 3.83 -13.25
N PHE A 344 -41.60 4.35 -13.55
CA PHE A 344 -42.74 3.55 -13.96
C PHE A 344 -42.48 2.96 -15.36
N ASN A 345 -42.54 1.63 -15.49
CA ASN A 345 -42.27 0.90 -16.74
C ASN A 345 -43.55 0.34 -17.42
N GLY A 346 -44.73 0.69 -16.93
CA GLY A 346 -46.01 0.26 -17.51
C GLY A 346 -46.39 0.99 -18.83
N PRO A 347 -47.53 0.64 -19.44
CA PRO A 347 -47.92 1.11 -20.77
C PRO A 347 -47.96 2.65 -20.93
N ILE A 348 -47.53 3.16 -22.08
CA ILE A 348 -47.49 4.61 -22.34
C ILE A 348 -48.86 5.28 -22.55
N THR A 349 -49.94 4.51 -22.65
CA THR A 349 -51.32 5.00 -22.83
C THR A 349 -52.12 5.15 -21.54
N PHE A 350 -51.76 4.42 -20.47
CA PHE A 350 -52.42 4.47 -19.16
C PHE A 350 -51.40 4.66 -18.03
N GLY A 351 -51.74 5.43 -17.00
CA GLY A 351 -50.95 5.52 -15.76
C GLY A 351 -51.58 4.65 -14.67
N PHE A 352 -51.14 4.85 -13.42
CA PHE A 352 -51.88 4.36 -12.25
C PHE A 352 -52.83 5.46 -11.73
N VAL A 353 -54.00 5.08 -11.23
CA VAL A 353 -55.01 6.01 -10.69
C VAL A 353 -54.79 6.24 -9.19
N GLN A 354 -54.75 7.50 -8.77
CA GLN A 354 -54.71 7.91 -7.36
C GLN A 354 -55.87 8.86 -7.01
N THR A 355 -56.59 8.53 -5.93
CA THR A 355 -57.60 9.40 -5.32
C THR A 355 -56.96 10.31 -4.28
N ILE A 356 -56.70 11.56 -4.64
CA ILE A 356 -56.13 12.56 -3.72
C ILE A 356 -57.24 13.43 -3.12
N THR A 357 -57.29 13.56 -1.80
CA THR A 357 -58.28 14.38 -1.08
C THR A 357 -57.76 15.79 -0.73
N ASN A 358 -58.69 16.71 -0.44
CA ASN A 358 -58.34 18.11 -0.14
C ASN A 358 -57.48 18.18 1.12
N ASN A 359 -56.36 18.90 1.03
CA ASN A 359 -55.45 19.17 2.14
C ASN A 359 -54.90 17.94 2.87
N ASN A 360 -54.86 16.79 2.17
CA ASN A 360 -54.30 15.55 2.70
C ASN A 360 -53.20 15.01 1.76
N PRO A 361 -51.91 15.24 2.10
CA PRO A 361 -50.78 14.60 1.43
C PRO A 361 -50.88 13.08 1.42
N LEU A 362 -50.62 12.46 0.26
CA LEU A 362 -50.45 11.00 0.16
C LEU A 362 -49.22 10.61 -0.66
N ASN A 363 -48.63 9.48 -0.30
CA ASN A 363 -47.53 8.85 -1.03
C ASN A 363 -48.03 8.35 -2.39
N LEU A 364 -47.33 8.70 -3.47
CA LEU A 364 -47.66 8.25 -4.83
C LEU A 364 -47.19 6.83 -5.16
N ALA A 365 -47.00 5.96 -4.15
CA ALA A 365 -46.69 4.53 -4.31
C ALA A 365 -47.75 3.72 -5.08
N GLY A 366 -48.98 4.25 -5.23
CA GLY A 366 -50.04 3.66 -6.02
C GLY A 366 -50.89 2.63 -5.26
N ASN A 367 -52.06 2.32 -5.81
CA ASN A 367 -52.97 1.32 -5.26
C ASN A 367 -52.65 -0.07 -5.83
N GLY A 368 -52.84 -1.12 -5.02
CA GLY A 368 -52.30 -2.47 -5.20
C GLY A 368 -52.12 -3.00 -6.63
N ASN A 369 -50.95 -3.59 -6.88
CA ASN A 369 -50.56 -4.36 -8.06
C ASN A 369 -50.49 -3.61 -9.41
N THR A 370 -50.70 -2.29 -9.46
CA THR A 370 -50.77 -1.52 -10.74
C THR A 370 -49.68 -0.46 -10.94
N ASN A 371 -48.75 -0.29 -9.99
CA ASN A 371 -47.75 0.79 -10.01
C ASN A 371 -46.33 0.34 -9.62
N THR A 372 -45.84 -0.74 -10.20
CA THR A 372 -44.45 -1.18 -9.96
C THR A 372 -43.46 -0.19 -10.60
N THR A 373 -42.60 0.41 -9.78
CA THR A 373 -41.44 1.18 -10.24
C THR A 373 -40.24 0.26 -10.43
N THR A 374 -39.54 0.41 -11.55
CA THR A 374 -38.31 -0.33 -11.86
C THR A 374 -37.11 0.50 -11.43
N ALA A 375 -36.16 -0.14 -10.74
CA ALA A 375 -34.95 0.49 -10.24
C ALA A 375 -33.72 0.07 -11.08
N VAL A 376 -32.90 1.04 -11.49
CA VAL A 376 -31.68 0.82 -12.30
C VAL A 376 -30.53 1.72 -11.85
N ASN A 377 -29.30 1.38 -12.25
CA ASN A 377 -28.08 2.14 -11.98
C ASN A 377 -27.83 2.37 -10.46
N LEU A 378 -28.08 1.35 -9.64
CA LEU A 378 -28.02 1.45 -8.18
C LEU A 378 -26.60 1.28 -7.62
N LEU A 379 -26.03 2.34 -7.06
CA LEU A 379 -24.82 2.31 -6.22
C LEU A 379 -25.12 2.98 -4.88
N ARG A 380 -25.02 2.24 -3.77
CA ARG A 380 -25.34 2.73 -2.41
C ARG A 380 -26.77 3.28 -2.29
N ILE A 381 -27.65 2.79 -3.15
CA ILE A 381 -29.07 3.11 -3.20
C ILE A 381 -29.86 1.80 -3.33
N ALA A 382 -31.05 1.74 -2.74
CA ALA A 382 -32.04 0.70 -3.01
C ALA A 382 -33.45 1.30 -3.22
N SER A 383 -34.31 0.54 -3.87
CA SER A 383 -35.74 0.79 -3.95
C SER A 383 -36.46 -0.49 -3.54
N SER A 384 -36.81 -0.57 -2.25
CA SER A 384 -37.49 -1.74 -1.65
C SER A 384 -39.01 -1.61 -1.61
N GLN A 385 -39.54 -0.45 -2.02
CA GLN A 385 -40.95 -0.13 -2.13
C GLN A 385 -41.15 0.81 -3.32
N ASP A 386 -42.32 0.75 -3.95
CA ASP A 386 -42.63 1.60 -5.08
C ASP A 386 -42.61 3.09 -4.71
N ASN A 387 -42.15 3.93 -5.65
CA ASN A 387 -41.96 5.37 -5.44
C ASN A 387 -40.97 5.72 -4.29
N ARG A 388 -40.18 4.76 -3.79
CA ARG A 388 -39.17 5.00 -2.75
C ARG A 388 -37.74 4.79 -3.25
N ILE A 389 -36.88 5.75 -2.94
CA ILE A 389 -35.43 5.57 -3.00
C ILE A 389 -34.84 5.72 -1.59
N THR A 390 -34.09 4.71 -1.15
CA THR A 390 -33.41 4.61 0.15
C THR A 390 -31.90 4.69 -0.03
N TYR A 391 -31.22 5.51 0.76
CA TYR A 391 -29.77 5.60 0.77
C TYR A 391 -29.14 4.52 1.66
N LEU A 392 -28.15 3.79 1.14
CA LEU A 392 -27.47 2.66 1.78
C LEU A 392 -25.95 2.86 1.95
N GLY A 393 -25.43 4.07 1.70
CA GLY A 393 -24.02 4.39 1.99
C GLY A 393 -23.71 4.41 3.49
N ASN A 394 -22.47 4.75 3.84
CA ASN A 394 -21.97 4.62 5.21
C ASN A 394 -22.03 5.96 5.99
N LYS A 395 -21.74 7.07 5.32
CA LYS A 395 -21.75 8.42 5.90
C LYS A 395 -22.94 9.21 5.38
N LYS A 396 -23.46 10.14 6.19
CA LYS A 396 -24.51 11.10 5.78
C LYS A 396 -24.06 11.90 4.54
N ARG A 397 -24.96 12.11 3.58
CA ARG A 397 -24.69 12.79 2.30
C ARG A 397 -25.83 13.70 1.87
N THR A 398 -25.49 14.76 1.15
CA THR A 398 -26.44 15.57 0.38
C THR A 398 -26.59 14.97 -1.01
N PHE A 399 -27.81 14.92 -1.53
CA PHE A 399 -28.14 14.41 -2.86
C PHE A 399 -28.87 15.48 -3.66
N GLN A 400 -28.64 15.53 -4.97
CA GLN A 400 -29.55 16.20 -5.89
C GLN A 400 -30.60 15.19 -6.38
N ILE A 401 -31.87 15.57 -6.25
CA ILE A 401 -32.99 14.79 -6.75
C ILE A 401 -33.59 15.53 -7.94
N ASN A 402 -33.78 14.82 -9.04
CA ASN A 402 -34.55 15.30 -10.18
C ASN A 402 -35.68 14.29 -10.44
N ALA A 403 -36.92 14.74 -10.38
CA ALA A 403 -38.08 13.93 -10.65
C ALA A 403 -38.98 14.59 -11.70
N THR A 404 -39.71 13.78 -12.45
CA THR A 404 -40.66 14.22 -13.46
C THR A 404 -41.87 13.31 -13.41
N LEU A 405 -43.06 13.92 -13.37
CA LEU A 405 -44.32 13.19 -13.38
C LEU A 405 -45.11 13.51 -14.65
N SER A 406 -45.62 12.48 -15.32
CA SER A 406 -46.62 12.66 -16.37
C SER A 406 -48.01 12.49 -15.76
N ILE A 407 -48.84 13.53 -15.81
CA ILE A 407 -50.07 13.63 -15.02
C ILE A 407 -51.27 14.00 -15.89
N ARG A 408 -52.41 13.32 -15.68
CA ARG A 408 -53.70 13.60 -16.31
C ARG A 408 -54.81 13.63 -15.26
N GLY A 409 -55.73 14.59 -15.35
CA GLY A 409 -56.96 14.60 -14.55
C GLY A 409 -57.95 13.55 -15.03
N ASN A 410 -58.58 12.81 -14.12
CA ASN A 410 -59.53 11.75 -14.49
C ASN A 410 -60.96 12.27 -14.62
N LEU A 411 -61.49 12.98 -13.60
CA LEU A 411 -62.93 13.26 -13.49
C LEU A 411 -63.32 14.74 -13.31
N GLY A 412 -62.37 15.68 -13.21
CA GLY A 412 -62.66 17.10 -13.00
C GLY A 412 -61.63 18.05 -13.62
N VAL A 413 -62.09 19.23 -14.03
CA VAL A 413 -61.24 20.35 -14.49
C VAL A 413 -61.30 21.51 -13.49
N GLY A 414 -60.24 22.30 -13.40
CA GLY A 414 -60.10 23.43 -12.49
C GLY A 414 -59.39 23.12 -11.16
N ASP A 415 -59.31 21.85 -10.77
CA ASP A 415 -58.61 21.40 -9.56
C ASP A 415 -57.10 21.75 -9.59
N TYR A 416 -56.56 22.15 -8.43
CA TYR A 416 -55.14 22.43 -8.23
C TYR A 416 -54.47 21.35 -7.39
N TYR A 417 -53.36 20.81 -7.88
CA TYR A 417 -52.55 19.80 -7.22
C TYR A 417 -51.13 20.31 -6.95
N ALA A 418 -50.60 19.94 -5.79
CA ALA A 418 -49.20 20.10 -5.43
C ALA A 418 -48.52 18.73 -5.43
N PHE A 419 -47.31 18.67 -5.98
CA PHE A 419 -46.42 17.51 -5.94
C PHE A 419 -45.09 17.93 -5.34
N PHE A 420 -44.58 17.12 -4.43
CA PHE A 420 -43.39 17.44 -3.64
C PHE A 420 -42.73 16.17 -3.14
N ILE A 421 -41.49 16.28 -2.69
CA ILE A 421 -40.76 15.18 -2.10
C ILE A 421 -40.94 15.19 -0.59
N ARG A 422 -41.12 14.00 -0.01
CA ARG A 422 -40.97 13.79 1.44
C ARG A 422 -39.77 12.92 1.76
N LYS A 423 -39.05 13.31 2.81
CA LYS A 423 -38.06 12.50 3.50
C LYS A 423 -38.74 11.70 4.61
N ASN A 424 -38.44 10.40 4.66
CA ASN A 424 -38.95 9.44 5.65
C ASN A 424 -40.50 9.47 5.82
N GLY A 425 -41.23 9.77 4.74
CA GLY A 425 -42.71 9.85 4.70
C GLY A 425 -43.35 11.05 5.44
N SER A 426 -42.63 11.75 6.30
CA SER A 426 -43.16 12.80 7.19
C SER A 426 -42.64 14.21 6.87
N THR A 427 -41.32 14.37 6.72
CA THR A 427 -40.68 15.66 6.47
C THR A 427 -40.87 16.09 5.02
N THR A 428 -41.56 17.20 4.78
CA THR A 428 -41.78 17.73 3.43
C THR A 428 -40.66 18.67 3.02
N LEU A 429 -40.05 18.42 1.86
CA LEU A 429 -39.03 19.28 1.26
C LEU A 429 -39.73 20.42 0.53
N THR A 430 -39.91 21.55 1.20
CA THR A 430 -40.78 22.65 0.73
C THR A 430 -40.26 23.30 -0.55
N GLU A 431 -38.94 23.31 -0.72
CA GLU A 431 -38.19 23.72 -1.90
C GLU A 431 -38.49 22.86 -3.15
N THR A 432 -39.07 21.67 -2.99
CA THR A 432 -39.44 20.76 -4.10
C THR A 432 -40.88 20.91 -4.58
N ASN A 433 -41.65 21.84 -4.00
CA ASN A 433 -43.06 22.03 -4.31
C ASN A 433 -43.29 22.46 -5.77
N SER A 434 -44.02 21.63 -6.53
CA SER A 434 -44.44 21.86 -7.91
C SER A 434 -45.96 21.87 -8.02
N LEU A 435 -46.53 22.75 -8.84
CA LEU A 435 -47.97 23.03 -8.89
C LEU A 435 -48.55 22.76 -10.29
N MET A 436 -49.67 22.03 -10.34
CA MET A 436 -50.42 21.73 -11.55
C MET A 436 -51.88 22.15 -11.41
N ARG A 437 -52.46 22.72 -12.47
CA ARG A 437 -53.91 22.89 -12.62
C ARG A 437 -54.42 21.95 -13.72
N ILE A 438 -55.53 21.27 -13.48
CA ILE A 438 -56.20 20.46 -14.52
C ILE A 438 -56.99 21.38 -15.45
N ASN A 439 -56.49 21.62 -16.67
CA ASN A 439 -57.22 22.38 -17.69
C ASN A 439 -58.15 21.49 -18.54
N SER A 440 -57.78 20.22 -18.74
CA SER A 440 -58.56 19.18 -19.41
C SER A 440 -58.26 17.81 -18.79
N THR A 441 -59.23 16.90 -18.84
CA THR A 441 -59.06 15.48 -18.44
C THR A 441 -58.50 14.60 -19.55
N THR A 442 -58.40 15.10 -20.78
CA THR A 442 -57.72 14.40 -21.89
C THR A 442 -56.21 14.59 -21.86
N ASP A 443 -55.74 15.70 -21.32
CA ASP A 443 -54.38 16.16 -21.49
C ASP A 443 -53.45 15.45 -20.49
N ILE A 444 -52.21 15.21 -20.92
CA ILE A 444 -51.13 14.74 -20.05
C ILE A 444 -50.15 15.89 -19.94
N SER A 445 -49.98 16.47 -18.75
CA SER A 445 -48.91 17.43 -18.49
C SER A 445 -47.66 16.70 -17.99
N SER A 446 -46.51 17.36 -18.12
CA SER A 446 -45.30 17.00 -17.40
C SER A 446 -45.11 17.97 -16.24
N ASN A 447 -44.83 17.46 -15.05
CA ASN A 447 -44.50 18.26 -13.86
C ASN A 447 -43.10 17.87 -13.39
N ALA A 448 -42.15 18.78 -13.52
CA ALA A 448 -40.81 18.61 -12.98
C ALA A 448 -40.78 18.97 -11.49
N ILE A 449 -39.95 18.25 -10.74
CA ILE A 449 -39.62 18.47 -9.33
C ILE A 449 -38.10 18.36 -9.23
N SER A 450 -37.45 19.31 -8.58
CA SER A 450 -36.01 19.25 -8.31
C SER A 450 -35.71 19.87 -6.95
N GLY A 451 -34.63 19.42 -6.32
CA GLY A 451 -34.13 19.96 -5.06
C GLY A 451 -32.99 19.14 -4.50
N THR A 452 -32.59 19.46 -3.28
CA THR A 452 -31.55 18.72 -2.57
C THR A 452 -32.10 18.14 -1.26
N VAL A 453 -31.54 17.01 -0.83
CA VAL A 453 -31.87 16.40 0.45
C VAL A 453 -30.61 15.90 1.14
N GLU A 454 -30.56 16.02 2.47
CA GLU A 454 -29.55 15.32 3.26
C GLU A 454 -30.12 14.00 3.77
N LEU A 455 -29.47 12.87 3.46
CA LEU A 455 -29.84 11.53 3.90
C LEU A 455 -28.69 10.87 4.69
N ALA A 456 -29.02 10.37 5.88
CA ALA A 456 -28.24 9.40 6.62
C ALA A 456 -28.52 7.97 6.11
N PRO A 457 -27.68 6.98 6.43
CA PRO A 457 -27.91 5.60 6.03
C PRO A 457 -29.29 5.08 6.46
N ASN A 458 -29.97 4.41 5.53
CA ASN A 458 -31.35 3.91 5.59
C ASN A 458 -32.46 4.96 5.59
N GLU A 459 -32.15 6.26 5.50
CA GLU A 459 -33.15 7.28 5.21
C GLU A 459 -33.56 7.24 3.72
N TYR A 460 -34.78 7.67 3.44
CA TYR A 460 -35.38 7.56 2.12
C TYR A 460 -36.19 8.78 1.75
N ILE A 461 -36.44 8.94 0.44
CA ILE A 461 -37.43 9.89 -0.08
C ILE A 461 -38.44 9.23 -1.01
N GLU A 462 -39.58 9.90 -1.14
CA GLU A 462 -40.73 9.51 -1.95
C GLU A 462 -41.39 10.76 -2.55
N ILE A 463 -42.05 10.65 -3.71
CA ILE A 463 -42.92 11.73 -4.19
C ILE A 463 -44.30 11.61 -3.56
N TRP A 464 -44.80 12.72 -3.05
CA TRP A 464 -46.11 12.85 -2.46
C TRP A 464 -46.95 13.86 -3.26
N GLY A 465 -48.26 13.65 -3.25
CA GLY A 465 -49.24 14.53 -3.91
C GLY A 465 -50.31 14.99 -2.94
N GLN A 466 -50.80 16.22 -3.13
CA GLN A 466 -51.89 16.83 -2.35
C GLN A 466 -52.79 17.63 -3.29
N ARG A 467 -54.11 17.62 -3.08
CA ARG A 467 -55.01 18.59 -3.72
C ARG A 467 -55.20 19.81 -2.84
N LEU A 468 -55.03 21.00 -3.41
CA LEU A 468 -55.12 22.28 -2.70
C LEU A 468 -56.54 22.84 -2.70
N THR A 469 -57.18 22.87 -3.87
CA THR A 469 -58.55 23.37 -4.07
C THR A 469 -59.26 22.51 -5.12
N GLY A 470 -60.56 22.24 -4.93
CA GLY A 470 -61.32 21.38 -5.84
C GLY A 470 -62.44 20.56 -5.21
N SER A 471 -63.26 19.93 -6.06
CA SER A 471 -64.45 19.13 -5.67
C SER A 471 -64.61 17.85 -6.50
N ARG A 472 -63.71 16.88 -6.29
CA ARG A 472 -63.68 15.50 -6.90
C ARG A 472 -63.34 15.46 -8.40
N TYR A 473 -62.65 14.45 -8.96
CA TYR A 473 -61.99 13.25 -8.42
C TYR A 473 -60.77 12.87 -9.29
N ASP A 474 -59.85 12.07 -8.72
CA ASP A 474 -58.82 11.22 -9.34
C ASP A 474 -57.81 11.81 -10.37
N LEU A 475 -56.57 11.33 -10.28
CA LEU A 475 -55.47 11.58 -11.23
C LEU A 475 -54.90 10.27 -11.78
N TYR A 476 -54.48 10.28 -13.04
CA TYR A 476 -53.50 9.33 -13.58
C TYR A 476 -52.10 9.93 -13.46
N ASN A 477 -51.17 9.20 -12.85
CA ASN A 477 -49.76 9.62 -12.75
C ASN A 477 -48.81 8.60 -13.40
N ARG A 478 -47.63 9.09 -13.78
CA ARG A 478 -46.38 8.32 -13.96
C ARG A 478 -45.28 9.03 -13.21
N ILE A 479 -44.29 8.28 -12.75
CA ILE A 479 -43.17 8.82 -11.97
C ILE A 479 -41.85 8.37 -12.62
N PHE A 480 -40.97 9.34 -12.83
CA PHE A 480 -39.56 9.16 -13.11
C PHE A 480 -38.77 9.93 -12.04
N ILE A 481 -37.80 9.28 -11.39
CA ILE A 481 -36.91 9.89 -10.40
C ILE A 481 -35.47 9.47 -10.74
N GLU A 482 -34.61 10.46 -10.88
CA GLU A 482 -33.16 10.33 -11.03
C GLU A 482 -32.46 10.91 -9.78
N PHE A 483 -31.62 10.11 -9.13
CA PHE A 483 -30.69 10.59 -8.11
C PHE A 483 -29.28 10.73 -8.68
N LYS A 484 -28.69 11.90 -8.45
CA LYS A 484 -27.27 12.14 -8.62
C LYS A 484 -26.70 12.78 -7.35
N TYR A 485 -25.49 12.37 -6.99
CA TYR A 485 -24.69 13.05 -5.98
C TYR A 485 -24.07 14.32 -6.60
#